data_AF-A0A1I7VCP4-F1
#
_entry.id   AF-A0A1I7VCP4-F1
#
_cell.length_a   1.000
_cell.length_b   1.000
_cell.length_c   1.000
_cell.angle_alpha   90.00
_cell.angle_beta   90.00
_cell.angle_gamma   90.00
#
_symmetry.space_group_name_H-M   'P 1'
#
loop_
_entity.id
_entity.type
_entity.pdbx_description
1 polymer ?
#
loop_
_entity_poly.entity_id
_entity_poly.type
_entity_poly.pdbx_seq_one_letter_code
_entity_poly.pdbx_strand_id
1 'polypeptide(L)'
;MPVLQLLNHAQVHFIGNNQLRIGEENLDDILEPNTVMMAFFARDEPEIVGLNFRFAVTNYEIQNDTLVGPANWTTFAWVLQRSRFISCRKDFAILYRKTYPQYFSGKRRIRNEVILTLQKFRNWAIERGMTPILYAGTLLGWYRECGIIPYTHDIDFTVFIEQYYNKFPEDVMNSSFIKLSMRFNRPDDLLEYKVYIEDGVPTDTFFLYHDQNTSGLEVYLL
;
A
#
# COMPACT_ATOMS: atom_id res chain seq x y z
N MET A 1 16.46 -16.09 -18.08
CA MET A 1 17.38 -14.92 -18.16
C MET A 1 16.73 -13.52 -18.09
N PRO A 2 15.39 -13.31 -17.95
CA PRO A 2 14.85 -11.96 -17.68
C PRO A 2 14.91 -11.52 -16.19
N VAL A 3 14.90 -12.48 -15.26
CA VAL A 3 14.74 -12.22 -13.82
C VAL A 3 16.00 -11.62 -13.17
N LEU A 4 17.19 -12.02 -13.62
CA LEU A 4 18.46 -11.48 -13.09
C LEU A 4 18.66 -10.00 -13.46
N GLN A 5 18.12 -9.56 -14.60
CA GLN A 5 18.23 -8.18 -15.08
C GLN A 5 17.32 -7.22 -14.28
N LEU A 6 16.20 -7.72 -13.73
CA LEU A 6 15.29 -6.94 -12.87
C LEU A 6 15.91 -6.59 -11.51
N LEU A 7 16.80 -7.43 -10.99
CA LEU A 7 17.44 -7.22 -9.69
C LEU A 7 18.47 -6.08 -9.73
N ASN A 8 19.13 -5.84 -10.87
CA ASN A 8 20.13 -4.77 -10.99
C ASN A 8 19.53 -3.34 -10.94
N HIS A 9 18.22 -3.19 -11.09
CA HIS A 9 17.54 -1.88 -11.05
C HIS A 9 16.83 -1.61 -9.71
N ALA A 10 16.74 -2.60 -8.82
CA ALA A 10 16.05 -2.47 -7.54
C ALA A 10 17.08 -2.51 -6.39
N GLN A 11 17.09 -1.49 -5.52
CA GLN A 11 17.86 -1.57 -4.27
C GLN A 11 17.23 -2.65 -3.39
N VAL A 12 17.85 -3.82 -3.29
CA VAL A 12 17.34 -4.97 -2.53
C VAL A 12 18.35 -5.31 -1.44
N HIS A 13 17.90 -5.31 -0.18
CA HIS A 13 18.73 -5.57 1.00
C HIS A 13 18.27 -6.83 1.73
N PHE A 14 19.22 -7.65 2.17
CA PHE A 14 18.95 -8.78 3.04
C PHE A 14 18.83 -8.33 4.50
N ILE A 15 17.78 -8.78 5.18
CA ILE A 15 17.63 -8.65 6.63
C ILE A 15 18.03 -9.98 7.26
N GLY A 16 18.71 -9.94 8.42
CA GLY A 16 19.31 -11.09 9.12
C GLY A 16 18.37 -12.23 9.58
N ASN A 17 17.16 -12.34 9.04
CA ASN A 17 16.14 -13.33 9.39
C ASN A 17 15.55 -14.04 8.14
N ASN A 18 16.35 -14.34 7.11
CA ASN A 18 15.85 -14.93 5.84
C ASN A 18 14.73 -14.10 5.20
N GLN A 19 14.89 -12.78 5.15
CA GLN A 19 13.93 -11.88 4.52
C GLN A 19 14.64 -10.90 3.59
N LEU A 20 14.00 -10.62 2.46
CA LEU A 20 14.41 -9.59 1.51
C LEU A 20 13.58 -8.32 1.74
N ARG A 21 14.25 -7.17 1.78
CA ARG A 21 13.69 -5.82 1.80
C ARG A 21 14.00 -5.13 0.46
N ILE A 22 13.06 -4.34 -0.06
CA ILE A 22 13.28 -3.55 -1.28
C ILE A 22 13.40 -2.06 -0.92
N GLY A 23 14.62 -1.54 -0.83
CA GLY A 23 14.94 -0.13 -0.57
C GLY A 23 15.66 0.07 0.76
N GLU A 24 16.52 1.10 0.81
CA GLU A 24 17.30 1.49 1.97
C GLU A 24 16.63 2.66 2.70
N GLU A 25 16.31 2.49 4.00
CA GLU A 25 16.10 3.61 4.92
C GLU A 25 16.71 3.25 6.28
N ASN A 26 17.32 4.25 6.91
CA ASN A 26 18.04 4.20 8.18
C ASN A 26 17.10 3.77 9.33
N LEU A 27 17.63 2.98 10.26
CA LEU A 27 16.89 2.46 11.42
C LEU A 27 16.40 3.59 12.35
N ASP A 28 17.08 4.74 12.36
CA ASP A 28 16.68 5.92 13.14
C ASP A 28 15.43 6.61 12.56
N ASP A 29 15.08 6.36 11.29
CA ASP A 29 13.83 6.85 10.66
C ASP A 29 12.60 5.99 11.01
N ILE A 30 12.82 4.79 11.59
CA ILE A 30 11.80 3.79 11.93
C ILE A 30 11.22 4.01 13.34
N LEU A 31 11.93 4.75 14.20
CA LEU A 31 11.56 4.93 15.62
C LEU A 31 10.64 6.13 15.90
N GLU A 32 10.28 6.91 14.88
CA GLU A 32 9.12 7.81 14.96
C GLU A 32 7.84 6.96 14.75
N PRO A 33 6.85 6.97 15.67
CA PRO A 33 5.60 6.18 15.61
C PRO A 33 4.67 6.45 14.40
N ASN A 34 5.17 7.10 13.35
CA ASN A 34 4.43 7.59 12.19
C ASN A 34 5.01 7.11 10.85
N THR A 35 6.21 6.51 10.79
CA THR A 35 6.85 6.14 9.50
C THR A 35 6.52 4.71 9.09
N VAL A 36 5.24 4.45 8.83
CA VAL A 36 4.85 3.28 8.04
C VAL A 36 3.56 3.64 7.34
N MET A 37 3.64 4.17 6.13
CA MET A 37 2.56 3.97 5.18
C MET A 37 3.13 3.85 3.77
N MET A 38 2.49 2.94 3.07
CA MET A 38 2.80 2.43 1.76
C MET A 38 2.62 3.55 0.74
N ALA A 39 3.70 3.92 0.05
CA ALA A 39 3.53 4.57 -1.22
C ALA A 39 3.04 3.53 -2.22
N PHE A 40 1.90 3.81 -2.82
CA PHE A 40 1.31 2.93 -3.81
C PHE A 40 1.18 3.67 -5.15
N PHE A 41 2.05 3.23 -6.06
CA PHE A 41 1.81 2.88 -7.46
C PHE A 41 1.21 3.97 -8.37
N ALA A 42 2.10 4.69 -9.06
CA ALA A 42 1.80 5.35 -10.34
C ALA A 42 2.32 4.47 -11.48
N ARG A 43 1.50 4.26 -12.51
CA ARG A 43 1.94 3.73 -13.80
C ARG A 43 2.48 4.92 -14.60
N ASP A 44 3.69 4.76 -15.12
CA ASP A 44 4.42 5.63 -16.05
C ASP A 44 5.38 6.71 -15.44
N GLU A 45 6.67 6.58 -15.84
CA GLU A 45 7.83 7.51 -15.77
C GLU A 45 8.65 7.75 -14.46
N PRO A 46 9.98 8.05 -14.57
CA PRO A 46 11.05 7.30 -13.86
C PRO A 46 11.56 7.91 -12.53
N GLU A 47 12.36 7.06 -11.85
CA GLU A 47 13.31 7.26 -10.72
C GLU A 47 12.82 7.28 -9.24
N ILE A 48 13.29 6.23 -8.51
CA ILE A 48 13.97 6.12 -7.17
C ILE A 48 13.22 6.64 -5.91
N VAL A 49 13.10 6.00 -4.71
CA VAL A 49 13.44 4.70 -4.05
C VAL A 49 12.58 4.57 -2.76
N GLY A 50 12.16 3.36 -2.35
CA GLY A 50 11.89 3.01 -0.92
C GLY A 50 10.60 2.25 -0.58
N LEU A 51 10.57 0.92 -0.43
CA LEU A 51 9.36 0.19 0.00
C LEU A 51 9.65 -0.81 1.13
N ASN A 52 8.91 -0.75 2.23
CA ASN A 52 9.02 -1.77 3.27
C ASN A 52 8.16 -3.01 2.92
N PHE A 53 8.54 -3.72 1.85
CA PHE A 53 8.06 -5.06 1.55
C PHE A 53 9.04 -6.08 2.10
N ARG A 54 8.55 -6.96 2.98
CA ARG A 54 9.29 -8.14 3.42
C ARG A 54 8.80 -9.33 2.62
N PHE A 55 9.69 -9.90 1.82
CA PHE A 55 9.41 -11.15 1.13
C PHE A 55 10.08 -12.29 1.88
N ALA A 56 9.36 -13.40 2.04
CA ALA A 56 9.98 -14.66 2.41
C ALA A 56 11.01 -15.03 1.34
N VAL A 57 12.16 -15.53 1.77
CA VAL A 57 13.25 -15.94 0.88
C VAL A 57 13.47 -17.44 0.98
N THR A 58 14.08 -18.01 -0.04
CA THR A 58 14.54 -19.38 -0.04
C THR A 58 15.87 -19.49 -0.76
N ASN A 59 16.57 -20.60 -0.51
CA ASN A 59 17.83 -20.92 -1.16
C ASN A 59 17.54 -21.61 -2.50
N TYR A 60 18.25 -21.16 -3.53
CA TYR A 60 18.24 -21.73 -4.87
C TYR A 60 19.65 -22.23 -5.18
N GLU A 61 19.79 -23.54 -5.35
CA GLU A 61 21.06 -24.13 -5.79
C GLU A 61 21.22 -23.90 -7.29
N ILE A 62 22.27 -23.16 -7.68
CA ILE A 62 22.61 -22.88 -9.07
C ILE A 62 24.05 -23.36 -9.29
N GLN A 63 24.19 -24.47 -10.01
CA GLN A 63 25.48 -25.13 -10.24
C GLN A 63 26.20 -25.48 -8.93
N ASN A 64 27.19 -24.68 -8.53
CA ASN A 64 28.01 -24.84 -7.31
C ASN A 64 27.78 -23.71 -6.29
N ASP A 65 26.85 -22.79 -6.57
CA ASP A 65 26.54 -21.65 -5.71
C ASP A 65 25.11 -21.74 -5.20
N THR A 66 24.91 -21.29 -3.96
CA THR A 66 23.58 -21.13 -3.37
C THR A 66 23.18 -19.65 -3.45
N LEU A 67 22.15 -19.34 -4.22
CA LEU A 67 21.56 -18.01 -4.31
C LEU A 67 20.37 -17.89 -3.35
N VAL A 68 20.31 -16.80 -2.58
CA VAL A 68 19.12 -16.48 -1.79
C VAL A 68 18.20 -15.58 -2.62
N GLY A 69 16.94 -15.99 -2.81
CA GLY A 69 15.96 -15.23 -3.59
C GLY A 69 14.55 -15.29 -2.99
N PRO A 70 13.59 -14.50 -3.50
CA PRO A 70 12.20 -14.53 -3.05
C PRO A 70 11.59 -15.91 -3.21
N ALA A 71 10.90 -16.41 -2.18
CA ALA A 71 10.23 -17.71 -2.22
C ALA A 71 9.10 -17.75 -3.27
N ASN A 72 8.51 -16.59 -3.61
CA ASN A 72 7.51 -16.45 -4.66
C ASN A 72 7.91 -15.34 -5.64
N TRP A 73 8.55 -15.74 -6.74
CA TRP A 73 9.00 -14.83 -7.79
C TRP A 73 7.86 -14.11 -8.51
N THR A 74 6.69 -14.74 -8.64
CA THR A 74 5.53 -14.13 -9.30
C THR A 74 5.01 -12.93 -8.51
N THR A 75 4.77 -13.12 -7.20
CA THR A 75 4.35 -12.03 -6.31
C THR A 75 5.43 -10.96 -6.19
N PHE A 76 6.69 -11.37 -6.07
CA PHE A 76 7.82 -10.43 -6.02
C PHE A 76 7.88 -9.55 -7.28
N ALA A 77 7.84 -10.14 -8.48
CA ALA A 77 7.88 -9.39 -9.73
C ALA A 77 6.64 -8.52 -9.92
N TRP A 78 5.45 -9.02 -9.54
CA TRP A 78 4.20 -8.27 -9.59
C TRP A 78 4.28 -6.99 -8.77
N VAL A 79 4.72 -7.13 -7.51
CA VAL A 79 4.91 -6.01 -6.58
C VAL A 79 5.98 -5.10 -7.14
N LEU A 80 7.17 -5.61 -7.46
CA LEU A 80 8.29 -4.80 -7.95
C LEU A 80 7.91 -3.91 -9.14
N GLN A 81 7.22 -4.46 -10.15
CA GLN A 81 6.80 -3.71 -11.34
C GLN A 81 5.80 -2.59 -11.04
N ARG A 82 4.97 -2.76 -10.01
CA ARG A 82 3.94 -1.78 -9.66
C ARG A 82 4.46 -0.79 -8.64
N SER A 83 5.54 -1.11 -7.94
CA SER A 83 5.99 -0.38 -6.77
C SER A 83 6.83 0.86 -7.04
N ARG A 84 6.32 2.02 -6.60
CA ARG A 84 7.05 3.28 -6.51
C ARG A 84 6.91 3.86 -5.10
N PHE A 85 8.01 4.32 -4.54
CA PHE A 85 7.96 5.11 -3.31
C PHE A 85 7.61 6.56 -3.59
N ILE A 86 6.76 7.08 -2.74
CA ILE A 86 6.38 8.48 -2.66
C ILE A 86 6.65 8.83 -1.21
N SER A 87 7.81 9.44 -0.96
CA SER A 87 8.14 9.93 0.36
C SER A 87 7.19 11.06 0.74
N CYS A 88 6.77 11.10 2.00
CA CYS A 88 6.13 12.29 2.53
C CYS A 88 7.16 13.41 2.72
N ARG A 89 6.72 14.68 2.68
CA ARG A 89 7.61 15.82 2.93
C ARG A 89 7.79 16.01 4.45
N LYS A 90 8.70 15.26 5.08
CA LYS A 90 8.94 15.29 6.55
C LYS A 90 9.12 16.71 7.10
N ASP A 91 9.99 17.51 6.49
CA ASP A 91 10.23 18.90 6.93
C ASP A 91 8.96 19.75 6.88
N PHE A 92 8.17 19.58 5.82
CA PHE A 92 6.89 20.26 5.68
C PHE A 92 5.90 19.78 6.74
N ALA A 93 5.81 18.48 7.01
CA ALA A 93 4.91 17.93 8.01
C ALA A 93 5.25 18.41 9.43
N ILE A 94 6.54 18.52 9.77
CA ILE A 94 7.02 19.09 11.03
C ILE A 94 6.58 20.56 11.14
N LEU A 95 6.82 21.35 10.08
CA LEU A 95 6.41 22.75 10.04
C LEU A 95 4.89 22.88 10.16
N TYR A 96 4.12 22.09 9.41
CA TYR A 96 2.66 22.09 9.41
C TYR A 96 2.08 21.82 10.81
N ARG A 97 2.62 20.81 11.51
CA ARG A 97 2.23 20.51 12.91
C ARG A 97 2.52 21.66 13.86
N LYS A 98 3.66 22.33 13.68
CA LYS A 98 4.04 23.50 14.49
C LYS A 98 3.15 24.71 14.21
N THR A 99 2.78 24.94 12.95
CA THR A 99 1.94 26.05 12.52
C THR A 99 0.47 25.86 12.94
N TYR A 100 -0.03 24.63 12.91
CA TYR A 100 -1.44 24.33 13.18
C TYR A 100 -1.63 23.28 14.31
N PRO A 101 -1.16 23.55 15.54
CA PRO A 101 -1.21 22.57 16.63
C PRO A 101 -2.63 22.17 17.02
N GLN A 102 -3.64 23.01 16.76
CA GLN A 102 -5.05 22.72 17.04
C GLN A 102 -5.60 21.49 16.29
N TYR A 103 -5.01 21.14 15.15
CA TYR A 103 -5.41 19.94 14.40
C TYR A 103 -4.84 18.65 14.99
N PHE A 104 -3.83 18.74 15.86
CA PHE A 104 -3.08 17.60 16.40
C PHE A 104 -3.25 17.40 17.91
N SER A 105 -3.81 18.39 18.62
CA SER A 105 -3.97 18.34 20.08
C SER A 105 -5.10 17.42 20.55
N GLY A 106 -6.06 17.09 19.68
CA GLY A 106 -7.20 16.22 19.99
C GLY A 106 -6.85 14.74 20.01
N LYS A 107 -7.71 13.95 20.66
CA LYS A 107 -7.65 12.48 20.56
C LYS A 107 -7.91 12.06 19.11
N ARG A 108 -6.97 11.32 18.53
CA ARG A 108 -7.10 10.77 17.18
C ARG A 108 -8.28 9.81 17.10
N ARG A 109 -9.06 9.91 16.02
CA ARG A 109 -10.20 9.03 15.74
C ARG A 109 -9.72 7.63 15.35
N ILE A 110 -8.79 7.58 14.40
CA ILE A 110 -8.08 6.37 14.02
C ILE A 110 -6.68 6.44 14.62
N ARG A 111 -6.32 5.42 15.40
CA ARG A 111 -5.02 5.36 16.07
C ARG A 111 -3.93 4.93 15.08
N ASN A 112 -2.68 5.30 15.36
CA ASN A 112 -1.57 4.99 14.46
C ASN A 112 -1.30 3.49 14.32
N GLU A 113 -1.68 2.67 15.30
CA GLU A 113 -1.48 1.22 15.25
C GLU A 113 -2.25 0.56 14.09
N VAL A 114 -3.27 1.24 13.52
CA VAL A 114 -3.98 0.79 12.32
C VAL A 114 -3.04 0.52 11.15
N ILE A 115 -1.88 1.18 11.11
CA ILE A 115 -0.84 0.95 10.12
C ILE A 115 -0.53 -0.55 9.93
N LEU A 116 -0.44 -1.31 11.02
CA LEU A 116 -0.15 -2.75 10.98
C LEU A 116 -1.33 -3.51 10.36
N THR A 117 -2.54 -3.08 10.66
CA THR A 117 -3.77 -3.58 10.04
C THR A 117 -3.81 -3.30 8.55
N LEU A 118 -3.43 -2.08 8.11
CA LEU A 118 -3.37 -1.71 6.70
C LEU A 118 -2.31 -2.53 5.93
N GLN A 119 -1.17 -2.84 6.57
CA GLN A 119 -0.18 -3.75 6.01
C GLN A 119 -0.74 -5.17 5.79
N LYS A 120 -1.50 -5.68 6.76
CA LYS A 120 -2.17 -7.00 6.66
C LYS A 120 -3.19 -7.01 5.53
N PHE A 121 -4.03 -5.97 5.43
CA PHE A 121 -4.98 -5.81 4.33
C PHE A 121 -4.31 -5.75 2.96
N ARG A 122 -3.23 -4.96 2.82
CA ARG A 122 -2.44 -4.93 1.58
C ARG A 122 -2.01 -6.34 1.18
N ASN A 123 -1.36 -7.07 2.09
CA ASN A 123 -0.80 -8.38 1.76
C ASN A 123 -1.91 -9.33 1.29
N TRP A 124 -3.03 -9.35 2.01
CA TRP A 124 -4.21 -10.13 1.66
C TRP A 124 -4.78 -9.77 0.28
N ALA A 125 -4.80 -8.48 -0.08
CA ALA A 125 -5.26 -8.00 -1.38
C ALA A 125 -4.30 -8.38 -2.51
N ILE A 126 -2.98 -8.21 -2.30
CA ILE A 126 -1.94 -8.54 -3.28
C ILE A 126 -1.95 -10.04 -3.62
N GLU A 127 -2.13 -10.90 -2.61
CA GLU A 127 -2.29 -12.35 -2.82
C GLU A 127 -3.49 -12.71 -3.71
N ARG A 128 -4.47 -11.81 -3.83
CA ARG A 128 -5.67 -11.94 -4.66
C ARG A 128 -5.60 -11.14 -5.97
N GLY A 129 -4.42 -10.64 -6.33
CA GLY A 129 -4.20 -9.86 -7.54
C GLY A 129 -4.69 -8.41 -7.47
N MET A 130 -5.20 -7.97 -6.31
CA MET A 130 -5.60 -6.59 -6.08
C MET A 130 -4.43 -5.78 -5.57
N THR A 131 -4.26 -4.58 -6.11
CA THR A 131 -3.15 -3.71 -5.77
C THR A 131 -3.69 -2.41 -5.20
N PRO A 132 -3.97 -2.35 -3.87
CA PRO A 132 -4.56 -1.18 -3.24
C PRO A 132 -3.60 0.01 -3.29
N ILE A 133 -4.15 1.20 -3.51
CA ILE A 133 -3.46 2.49 -3.60
C ILE A 133 -4.05 3.46 -2.60
N LEU A 134 -3.23 4.22 -1.85
CA LEU A 134 -3.78 5.24 -0.95
C LEU A 134 -4.58 6.26 -1.75
N TYR A 135 -5.75 6.61 -1.23
CA TYR A 135 -6.68 7.45 -1.95
C TYR A 135 -7.22 8.59 -1.09
N ALA A 136 -7.83 9.60 -1.72
CA ALA A 136 -8.54 10.70 -1.11
C ALA A 136 -7.87 11.29 0.17
N GLY A 137 -8.60 11.33 1.29
CA GLY A 137 -8.12 11.89 2.56
C GLY A 137 -6.93 11.13 3.14
N THR A 138 -6.84 9.83 2.88
CA THR A 138 -5.75 8.97 3.32
C THR A 138 -4.43 9.33 2.62
N LEU A 139 -4.47 9.51 1.28
CA LEU A 139 -3.31 9.97 0.51
C LEU A 139 -2.89 11.39 0.90
N LEU A 140 -3.86 12.29 1.11
CA LEU A 140 -3.59 13.66 1.57
C LEU A 140 -2.88 13.68 2.92
N GLY A 141 -3.33 12.86 3.88
CA GLY A 141 -2.67 12.72 5.17
C GLY A 141 -1.21 12.29 5.03
N TRP A 142 -0.93 11.28 4.20
CA TRP A 142 0.42 10.84 3.93
C TRP A 142 1.29 11.98 3.38
N TYR A 143 0.83 12.65 2.32
CA TYR A 143 1.62 13.69 1.65
C TYR A 143 1.85 14.92 2.53
N ARG A 144 0.81 15.39 3.21
CA ARG A 144 0.81 16.65 3.98
C ARG A 144 1.40 16.50 5.37
N GLU A 145 1.10 15.38 6.03
CA GLU A 145 1.31 15.21 7.47
C GLU A 145 2.18 13.98 7.79
N CYS A 146 2.66 13.24 6.80
CA CYS A 146 3.40 11.99 7.03
C CYS A 146 2.62 11.01 7.95
N GLY A 147 1.30 10.91 7.76
CA GLY A 147 0.48 10.03 8.59
C GLY A 147 -1.01 10.15 8.32
N ILE A 148 -1.83 9.52 9.16
CA ILE A 148 -3.29 9.60 9.04
C ILE A 148 -3.77 10.94 9.62
N ILE A 149 -4.71 11.59 8.95
CA ILE A 149 -5.30 12.84 9.42
C ILE A 149 -5.98 12.58 10.78
N PRO A 150 -5.65 13.33 11.86
CA PRO A 150 -6.09 13.01 13.23
C PRO A 150 -7.62 12.85 13.41
N TYR A 151 -8.39 13.59 12.61
CA TYR A 151 -9.84 13.67 12.69
C TYR A 151 -10.57 12.94 11.54
N THR A 152 -9.86 12.17 10.72
CA THR A 152 -10.52 11.33 9.70
C THR A 152 -11.30 10.19 10.33
N HIS A 153 -12.36 9.75 9.67
CA HIS A 153 -13.27 8.73 10.18
C HIS A 153 -13.08 7.37 9.49
N ASP A 154 -12.39 7.35 8.37
CA ASP A 154 -12.20 6.22 7.48
C ASP A 154 -10.80 6.24 6.85
N ILE A 155 -10.50 5.14 6.15
CA ILE A 155 -9.32 4.95 5.33
C ILE A 155 -9.77 4.66 3.90
N ASP A 156 -9.18 5.33 2.94
CA ASP A 156 -9.53 5.21 1.54
C ASP A 156 -8.40 4.54 0.77
N PHE A 157 -8.78 3.49 0.05
CA PHE A 157 -7.95 2.89 -0.97
C PHE A 157 -8.63 2.96 -2.33
N THR A 158 -7.82 2.87 -3.37
CA THR A 158 -8.30 2.65 -4.71
C THR A 158 -7.58 1.50 -5.38
N VAL A 159 -8.26 0.83 -6.32
CA VAL A 159 -7.76 -0.32 -7.07
C VAL A 159 -8.19 -0.15 -8.53
N PHE A 160 -7.36 -0.53 -9.48
CA PHE A 160 -7.75 -0.54 -10.89
C PHE A 160 -8.82 -1.62 -11.15
N ILE A 161 -9.86 -1.30 -11.92
CA ILE A 161 -10.96 -2.25 -12.21
C ILE A 161 -10.49 -3.50 -12.94
N GLU A 162 -9.39 -3.43 -13.69
CA GLU A 162 -8.73 -4.58 -14.32
C GLU A 162 -8.21 -5.61 -13.31
N GLN A 163 -8.07 -5.19 -12.05
CA GLN A 163 -7.68 -6.04 -10.92
C GLN A 163 -8.88 -6.48 -10.08
N TYR A 164 -10.10 -6.29 -10.58
CA TYR A 164 -11.31 -6.70 -9.89
C TYR A 164 -11.28 -8.19 -9.56
N TYR A 165 -11.36 -8.47 -8.26
CA TYR A 165 -11.43 -9.82 -7.73
C TYR A 165 -12.88 -10.20 -7.45
N ASN A 166 -13.49 -11.02 -8.31
CA ASN A 166 -14.91 -11.36 -8.23
C ASN A 166 -15.30 -12.16 -6.98
N LYS A 167 -14.35 -12.84 -6.33
CA LYS A 167 -14.56 -13.54 -5.04
C LYS A 167 -14.31 -12.65 -3.82
N PHE A 168 -14.05 -11.35 -4.00
CA PHE A 168 -13.80 -10.44 -2.88
C PHE A 168 -14.88 -10.51 -1.79
N PRO A 169 -16.20 -10.45 -2.11
CA PRO A 169 -17.21 -10.53 -1.06
C PRO A 169 -17.18 -11.86 -0.29
N GLU A 170 -16.99 -12.98 -0.98
CA GLU A 170 -16.93 -14.32 -0.38
C GLU A 170 -15.71 -14.44 0.55
N ASP A 171 -14.53 -14.06 0.08
CA ASP A 171 -13.30 -14.14 0.85
C ASP A 171 -13.30 -13.16 2.03
N VAL A 172 -13.92 -11.98 1.91
CA VAL A 172 -14.09 -11.06 3.03
C VAL A 172 -15.06 -11.64 4.06
N MET A 173 -16.18 -12.24 3.65
CA MET A 173 -17.11 -12.88 4.59
C MET A 173 -16.47 -14.05 5.35
N ASN A 174 -15.50 -14.74 4.73
CA ASN A 174 -14.73 -15.82 5.34
C ASN A 174 -13.46 -15.35 6.06
N SER A 175 -13.16 -14.05 6.05
CA SER A 175 -11.98 -13.49 6.70
C SER A 175 -12.18 -13.36 8.21
N SER A 176 -11.13 -13.63 8.98
CA SER A 176 -11.13 -13.40 10.44
C SER A 176 -10.87 -11.94 10.83
N PHE A 177 -10.46 -11.09 9.88
CA PHE A 177 -10.00 -9.73 10.18
C PHE A 177 -10.58 -8.63 9.28
N ILE A 178 -11.38 -9.00 8.27
CA ILE A 178 -12.08 -8.05 7.40
C ILE A 178 -13.57 -8.39 7.49
N LYS A 179 -14.42 -7.38 7.63
CA LYS A 179 -15.87 -7.54 7.63
C LYS A 179 -16.48 -6.63 6.56
N LEU A 180 -17.24 -7.22 5.63
CA LEU A 180 -17.97 -6.45 4.63
C LEU A 180 -19.08 -5.65 5.32
N SER A 181 -19.10 -4.34 5.09
CA SER A 181 -20.16 -3.44 5.55
C SER A 181 -21.16 -3.17 4.45
N MET A 182 -20.66 -2.73 3.30
CA MET A 182 -21.49 -2.35 2.16
C MET A 182 -20.77 -2.60 0.84
N ARG A 183 -21.57 -2.79 -0.19
CA ARG A 183 -21.13 -2.83 -1.58
C ARG A 183 -22.00 -1.89 -2.38
N PHE A 184 -21.39 -0.94 -3.07
CA PHE A 184 -22.09 -0.04 -3.98
C PHE A 184 -21.85 -0.45 -5.43
N ASN A 185 -22.92 -0.36 -6.23
CA ASN A 185 -22.94 -0.55 -7.68
C ASN A 185 -22.34 -1.88 -8.19
N ARG A 186 -21.97 -1.96 -9.47
CA ARG A 186 -21.48 -3.19 -10.14
C ARG A 186 -20.07 -2.97 -10.70
N PRO A 187 -19.31 -4.03 -11.01
CA PRO A 187 -17.97 -3.85 -11.58
C PRO A 187 -17.98 -3.03 -12.88
N ASP A 188 -19.09 -3.02 -13.63
CA ASP A 188 -19.31 -2.22 -14.83
C ASP A 188 -19.76 -0.77 -14.57
N ASP A 189 -19.95 -0.37 -13.31
CA ASP A 189 -20.51 0.92 -12.93
C ASP A 189 -20.01 1.33 -11.54
N LEU A 190 -18.96 2.15 -11.45
CA LEU A 190 -18.48 2.82 -10.23
C LEU A 190 -18.55 1.94 -8.95
N LEU A 191 -17.93 0.76 -9.00
CA LEU A 191 -17.90 -0.17 -7.87
C LEU A 191 -17.19 0.44 -6.66
N GLU A 192 -17.75 0.20 -5.48
CA GLU A 192 -17.11 0.51 -4.20
C GLU A 192 -17.40 -0.57 -3.16
N TYR A 193 -16.39 -0.91 -2.36
CA TYR A 193 -16.54 -1.75 -1.17
C TYR A 193 -16.23 -0.96 0.08
N LYS A 194 -17.17 -0.99 1.04
CA LYS A 194 -16.92 -0.55 2.41
C LYS A 194 -16.71 -1.77 3.30
N VAL A 195 -15.56 -1.82 3.96
CA VAL A 195 -15.21 -2.88 4.89
C VAL A 195 -14.80 -2.30 6.24
N TYR A 196 -14.90 -3.11 7.27
CA TYR A 196 -14.24 -2.86 8.55
C TYR A 196 -13.03 -3.78 8.66
N ILE A 197 -11.87 -3.25 9.03
CA ILE A 197 -10.65 -4.05 9.19
C ILE A 197 -10.25 -4.06 10.68
N GLU A 198 -9.99 -5.24 11.23
CA GLU A 198 -9.66 -5.53 12.64
C GLU A 198 -10.62 -4.80 13.62
N ASP A 199 -10.12 -3.79 14.34
CA ASP A 199 -10.78 -3.04 15.42
C ASP A 199 -11.94 -2.13 14.96
N GLY A 200 -12.54 -2.40 13.80
CA GLY A 200 -13.67 -1.63 13.30
C GLY A 200 -13.27 -0.33 12.59
N VAL A 201 -12.07 -0.25 12.02
CA VAL A 201 -11.69 0.90 11.19
C VAL A 201 -12.47 0.83 9.87
N PRO A 202 -13.34 1.82 9.56
CA PRO A 202 -14.01 1.88 8.28
C PRO A 202 -12.97 2.06 7.17
N THR A 203 -13.09 1.29 6.11
CA THR A 203 -12.17 1.35 4.98
C THR A 203 -12.95 1.22 3.68
N ASP A 204 -12.79 2.22 2.83
CA ASP A 204 -13.45 2.32 1.55
C ASP A 204 -12.46 1.93 0.45
N THR A 205 -12.89 1.06 -0.47
CA THR A 205 -12.11 0.65 -1.65
C THR A 205 -12.85 1.05 -2.91
N PHE A 206 -12.36 2.10 -3.55
CA PHE A 206 -12.86 2.63 -4.81
C PHE A 206 -12.22 1.91 -5.99
N PHE A 207 -12.94 1.74 -7.09
CA PHE A 207 -12.37 1.18 -8.32
C PHE A 207 -12.15 2.27 -9.37
N LEU A 208 -10.93 2.34 -9.91
CA LEU A 208 -10.57 3.23 -11.02
C LEU A 208 -10.85 2.57 -12.35
N TYR A 209 -11.44 3.34 -13.25
CA TYR A 209 -11.77 2.93 -14.61
C TYR A 209 -10.92 3.74 -15.59
N HIS A 210 -10.47 3.10 -16.66
CA HIS A 210 -9.85 3.82 -17.76
C HIS A 210 -10.95 4.46 -18.62
N ASP A 211 -10.87 5.77 -18.82
CA ASP A 211 -11.60 6.44 -19.89
C ASP A 211 -10.92 6.12 -21.23
N GLN A 212 -11.70 5.78 -22.26
CA GLN A 212 -11.18 5.52 -23.60
C GLN A 212 -10.87 6.81 -24.37
N ASN A 213 -11.33 7.97 -23.90
CA ASN A 213 -11.22 9.25 -24.60
C ASN A 213 -10.17 10.21 -24.04
N THR A 214 -9.64 9.94 -22.84
CA THR A 214 -8.54 10.71 -22.25
C THR A 214 -7.43 9.78 -21.82
N SER A 215 -6.18 10.15 -22.12
CA SER A 215 -4.99 9.49 -21.58
C SER A 215 -4.77 9.76 -20.08
N GLY A 216 -5.84 10.07 -19.35
CA GLY A 216 -5.86 10.41 -17.93
C GLY A 216 -6.87 9.55 -17.17
N LEU A 217 -6.57 9.31 -15.89
CA LEU A 217 -7.52 8.72 -14.95
C LEU A 217 -8.62 9.74 -14.64
N GLU A 218 -9.81 9.58 -15.23
CA GLU A 218 -11.00 10.27 -14.73
C GLU A 218 -11.47 9.58 -13.45
N VAL A 219 -11.25 10.27 -12.34
CA VAL A 219 -11.90 9.94 -11.08
C VAL A 219 -13.25 10.63 -11.07
N TYR A 220 -14.31 9.86 -11.21
CA TYR A 220 -15.65 10.33 -10.82
C TYR A 220 -15.73 10.25 -9.29
N LEU A 221 -15.55 11.39 -8.61
CA LEU A 221 -15.98 11.59 -7.23
C LEU A 221 -17.47 11.94 -7.27
N LEU A 222 -18.32 11.06 -6.74
CA LEU A 222 -19.68 11.44 -6.31
C LEU A 222 -19.63 11.96 -4.87
#